data_AF-A0ABD1YB04-F1
#
_entry.id   AF-A0ABD1YB04-F1
#
_cell.length_a   1.000
_cell.length_b   1.000
_cell.length_c   1.000
_cell.angle_alpha   90.00
_cell.angle_beta   90.00
_cell.angle_gamma   90.00
#
_symmetry.space_group_name_H-M   'P 1'
#
loop_
_entity.id
_entity.type
_entity.pdbx_description
1 polymer ?
#
loop_
_entity_poly.entity_id
_entity_poly.type
_entity_poly.pdbx_seq_one_letter_code
_entity_poly.pdbx_strand_id
1 'polypeptide(L)'
;MDQLSVLTVMLCLLQISMLLSLQQKVEAARRCGSRHDSEAAGPITLYLYNHETMDGDNRTMITSAAPNGNLTEPQFGRLITMSNILRKGVQADSERIGTQQGFVAVGRDGLDVYISIVYHLNEASGYNGSTISVQGHIDARTPGGLHTFAVVGGTGQFLGEPVRITLPVCPLRRTGPTLSICTL
;
A
#
# COMPACT_ATOMS: atom_id res chain seq x y z
N MET A 1 -47.18 0.78 27.38
CA MET A 1 -45.94 1.35 26.81
C MET A 1 -46.26 1.67 25.38
N ASP A 2 -46.52 2.94 25.09
CA ASP A 2 -47.20 3.33 23.86
C ASP A 2 -46.27 3.12 22.67
N GLN A 3 -46.79 2.57 21.57
CA GLN A 3 -46.05 2.30 20.33
C GLN A 3 -45.23 3.51 19.85
N LEU A 4 -45.74 4.71 20.08
CA LEU A 4 -45.09 5.98 19.76
C LEU A 4 -43.83 6.25 20.62
N SER A 5 -43.84 5.84 21.89
CA SER A 5 -42.68 5.99 22.79
C SER A 5 -41.52 5.08 22.38
N VAL A 6 -41.81 3.85 21.94
CA VAL A 6 -40.80 2.88 21.49
C VAL A 6 -40.17 3.34 20.18
N LEU A 7 -40.97 3.84 19.24
CA LEU A 7 -40.46 4.35 17.96
C LEU A 7 -39.55 5.56 18.14
N THR A 8 -39.89 6.47 19.07
CA THR A 8 -39.08 7.65 19.37
C THR A 8 -37.73 7.27 19.95
N VAL A 9 -37.68 6.30 20.89
CA VAL A 9 -36.42 5.82 21.47
C VAL A 9 -35.54 5.15 20.40
N MET A 10 -36.13 4.34 19.52
CA MET A 10 -35.36 3.69 18.44
C MET A 10 -34.76 4.69 17.45
N LEU A 11 -35.49 5.76 17.10
CA LEU A 11 -34.99 6.80 16.21
C LEU A 11 -33.83 7.59 16.83
N CYS A 12 -33.93 7.91 18.14
CA CYS A 12 -32.85 8.57 18.87
C CYS A 12 -31.58 7.71 18.95
N LEU A 13 -31.72 6.40 19.19
CA LEU A 13 -30.57 5.48 19.22
C LEU A 13 -29.86 5.40 17.87
N LEU A 14 -30.62 5.39 16.77
CA LEU A 14 -30.05 5.44 15.41
C LEU A 14 -29.29 6.75 15.16
N GLN A 15 -29.86 7.89 15.52
CA GLN A 15 -29.21 9.20 15.34
C GLN A 15 -27.93 9.34 16.18
N ILE A 16 -27.94 8.88 17.43
CA ILE A 16 -26.76 8.91 18.31
C ILE A 16 -25.65 8.02 17.74
N SER A 17 -25.97 6.83 17.23
CA SER A 17 -24.99 5.92 16.63
C SER A 17 -24.30 6.53 15.39
N MET A 18 -25.07 7.26 14.58
CA MET A 18 -24.57 7.91 13.37
C MET A 18 -23.63 9.08 13.72
N LEU A 19 -24.00 9.91 14.70
CA LEU A 19 -23.13 11.00 15.18
C LEU A 19 -21.83 10.48 15.79
N LEU A 20 -21.88 9.40 16.58
CA LEU A 20 -20.69 8.81 17.18
C LEU A 20 -19.71 8.29 16.12
N SER A 21 -20.23 7.67 15.05
CA SER A 21 -19.42 7.20 13.93
C SER A 21 -18.75 8.34 13.15
N LEU A 22 -19.39 9.52 13.10
CA LEU A 22 -18.86 10.69 12.40
C LEU A 22 -17.78 11.39 13.24
N GLN A 23 -17.98 11.53 14.55
CA GLN A 23 -16.98 12.10 15.46
C GLN A 23 -15.68 11.28 15.47
N GLN A 24 -15.78 9.94 15.48
CA GLN A 24 -14.61 9.05 15.37
C GLN A 24 -13.81 9.27 14.08
N LYS A 25 -14.49 9.50 12.95
CA LYS A 25 -13.82 9.76 11.66
C LYS A 25 -13.10 11.11 11.64
N VAL A 26 -13.70 12.15 12.24
CA VAL A 26 -13.13 13.50 12.30
C VAL A 26 -11.91 13.57 13.23
N GLU A 27 -11.95 12.89 14.38
CA GLU A 27 -10.80 12.83 15.29
C GLU A 27 -9.65 11.97 14.75
N ALA A 28 -9.94 10.91 13.99
CA ALA A 28 -8.93 10.15 13.27
C ALA A 28 -8.22 10.99 12.19
N ALA A 29 -8.97 11.87 11.50
CA ALA A 29 -8.39 12.79 10.52
C ALA A 29 -7.52 13.87 11.19
N ARG A 30 -7.94 14.43 12.35
CA ARG A 30 -7.18 15.45 13.07
C ARG A 30 -5.85 14.96 13.64
N ARG A 31 -5.74 13.68 14.05
CA ARG A 31 -4.47 13.12 14.56
C ARG A 31 -3.41 12.88 13.48
N CYS A 32 -3.79 12.79 12.19
CA CYS A 32 -2.83 12.69 11.09
C CYS A 32 -2.16 14.03 10.74
N GLY A 33 -2.64 15.17 11.27
CA GLY A 33 -2.21 16.51 10.86
C GLY A 33 -1.23 17.23 11.78
N SER A 34 -0.63 16.57 12.79
CA SER A 34 0.18 17.29 13.79
C SER A 34 1.30 16.42 14.38
N ARG A 35 2.53 16.72 13.94
CA ARG A 35 3.85 16.68 14.63
C ARG A 35 4.95 16.03 13.81
N HIS A 36 5.97 16.84 13.54
CA HIS A 36 7.34 16.36 13.36
C HIS A 36 8.25 17.24 14.23
N ASP A 37 8.41 16.85 15.49
CA ASP A 37 9.56 17.24 16.31
C ASP A 37 10.48 16.02 16.38
N SER A 38 11.73 16.19 15.97
CA SER A 38 12.73 15.14 15.85
C SER A 38 13.45 14.87 17.17
N GLU A 39 13.61 13.61 17.57
CA GLU A 39 14.67 13.22 18.52
C GLU A 39 15.02 11.71 18.44
N ALA A 40 16.33 11.41 18.36
CA ALA A 40 17.05 10.11 18.33
C ALA A 40 16.70 9.10 17.21
N ALA A 41 17.69 8.66 16.43
CA ALA A 41 17.53 7.83 15.22
C ALA A 41 16.99 6.41 15.52
N GLY A 42 15.66 6.32 15.67
CA GLY A 42 14.92 5.07 15.67
C GLY A 42 14.86 4.43 14.27
N PRO A 43 14.21 3.26 14.14
CA PRO A 43 14.09 2.56 12.86
C PRO A 43 13.48 3.47 11.78
N ILE A 44 14.16 3.56 10.63
CA ILE A 44 13.69 4.36 9.49
C ILE A 44 12.36 3.78 9.01
N THR A 45 11.35 4.64 8.97
CA THR A 45 9.98 4.28 8.60
C THR A 45 9.58 5.11 7.38
N LEU A 46 9.32 4.45 6.25
CA LEU A 46 8.97 5.10 4.99
C LEU A 46 7.55 4.75 4.57
N TYR A 47 6.78 5.79 4.20
CA TYR A 47 5.46 5.65 3.61
C TYR A 47 5.57 5.96 2.13
N LEU A 48 5.44 4.92 1.31
CA LEU A 48 5.48 5.00 -0.14
C LEU A 48 4.10 4.65 -0.67
N TYR A 49 3.65 5.32 -1.73
CA TYR A 49 2.38 5.02 -2.39
C TYR A 49 2.66 4.65 -3.82
N ASN A 50 2.31 3.43 -4.20
CA ASN A 50 2.50 2.91 -5.55
C ASN A 50 1.28 3.31 -6.38
N HIS A 51 1.52 3.93 -7.53
CA HIS A 51 0.48 4.26 -8.49
C HIS A 51 0.71 3.39 -9.71
N GLU A 52 -0.14 2.37 -9.86
CA GLU A 52 -0.04 1.39 -10.93
C GLU A 52 -1.18 1.48 -11.93
N THR A 53 -0.91 1.10 -13.18
CA THR A 53 -1.91 1.08 -14.24
C THR A 53 -1.53 -0.01 -15.24
N MET A 54 -2.46 -0.94 -15.52
CA MET A 54 -2.24 -2.02 -16.51
C MET A 54 -2.73 -1.65 -17.92
N ASP A 55 -3.64 -0.68 -18.01
CA ASP A 55 -4.34 -0.31 -19.24
C ASP A 55 -3.99 1.10 -19.75
N GLY A 56 -4.24 1.35 -21.03
CA GLY A 56 -3.99 2.64 -21.68
C GLY A 56 -2.52 2.94 -21.98
N ASP A 57 -2.28 4.10 -22.59
CA ASP A 57 -0.95 4.47 -23.11
C ASP A 57 0.08 4.74 -22.01
N ASN A 58 -0.37 5.06 -20.80
CA ASN A 58 0.46 5.34 -19.63
C ASN A 58 0.55 4.16 -18.65
N ARG A 59 0.31 2.93 -19.13
CA ARG A 59 0.46 1.74 -18.29
C ARG A 59 1.87 1.65 -17.69
N THR A 60 1.92 1.36 -16.40
CA THR A 60 3.16 1.13 -15.64
C THR A 60 3.46 -0.34 -15.44
N MET A 61 2.52 -1.21 -15.83
CA MET A 61 2.61 -2.66 -15.70
C MET A 61 2.24 -3.33 -17.02
N ILE A 62 2.92 -4.45 -17.31
CA ILE A 62 2.61 -5.31 -18.45
C ILE A 62 2.74 -6.78 -18.07
N THR A 63 1.89 -7.63 -18.63
CA THR A 63 2.15 -9.07 -18.63
C THR A 63 3.25 -9.35 -19.65
N SER A 64 4.42 -9.73 -19.16
CA SER A 64 5.61 -9.94 -19.99
C SER A 64 5.67 -11.34 -20.59
N ALA A 65 5.15 -12.34 -19.86
CA ALA A 65 5.13 -13.72 -20.33
C ALA A 65 4.02 -14.53 -19.66
N ALA A 66 3.53 -15.53 -20.38
CA ALA A 66 2.56 -16.50 -19.90
C ALA A 66 2.86 -17.87 -20.56
N PRO A 67 2.81 -19.00 -19.83
CA PRO A 67 3.16 -20.31 -20.39
C PRO A 67 2.35 -20.73 -21.62
N ASN A 68 1.04 -20.44 -21.64
CA ASN A 68 0.18 -20.76 -22.79
C ASN A 68 0.18 -19.66 -23.88
N GLY A 69 1.00 -18.61 -23.73
CA GLY A 69 1.03 -17.44 -24.63
C GLY A 69 -0.14 -16.45 -24.45
N ASN A 70 -1.14 -16.79 -23.63
CA ASN A 70 -2.27 -15.91 -23.32
C ASN A 70 -1.90 -14.96 -22.17
N LEU A 71 -1.61 -13.71 -22.52
CA LEU A 71 -1.15 -12.68 -21.58
C LEU A 71 -2.26 -12.11 -20.67
N THR A 72 -3.54 -12.44 -20.93
CA THR A 72 -4.67 -11.92 -20.15
C THR A 72 -5.12 -12.86 -19.04
N GLU A 73 -4.87 -14.16 -19.20
CA GLU A 73 -5.36 -15.21 -18.30
C GLU A 73 -4.50 -15.34 -17.02
N PRO A 74 -5.10 -15.39 -15.81
CA PRO A 74 -4.38 -15.71 -14.59
C PRO A 74 -4.01 -17.20 -14.58
N GLN A 75 -2.71 -17.48 -14.69
CA GLN A 75 -2.19 -18.84 -14.74
C GLN A 75 -0.85 -18.94 -14.04
N PHE A 76 -0.51 -20.16 -13.59
CA PHE A 76 0.81 -20.47 -13.06
C PHE A 76 1.91 -20.07 -14.04
N GLY A 77 2.99 -19.47 -13.54
CA GLY A 77 4.15 -19.07 -14.33
C GLY A 77 3.93 -17.78 -15.14
N ARG A 78 2.77 -17.12 -15.02
CA ARG A 78 2.58 -15.78 -15.58
C ARG A 78 3.53 -14.79 -14.91
N LEU A 79 4.22 -13.99 -15.71
CA LEU A 79 5.14 -12.95 -15.27
C LEU A 79 4.58 -11.58 -15.64
N ILE A 80 4.54 -10.67 -14.67
CA ILE A 80 4.14 -9.28 -14.86
C ILE A 80 5.31 -8.40 -14.47
N THR A 81 5.73 -7.52 -15.37
CA THR A 81 6.79 -6.54 -15.12
C THR A 81 6.16 -5.19 -14.81
N MET A 82 6.77 -4.44 -13.88
CA MET A 82 6.26 -3.16 -13.42
C MET A 82 7.36 -2.10 -13.32
N SER A 83 6.98 -0.86 -13.60
CA SER A 83 7.73 0.36 -13.34
C SER A 83 6.75 1.44 -12.88
N ASN A 84 6.22 1.26 -11.67
CA ASN A 84 5.18 2.11 -11.08
C ASN A 84 5.75 3.44 -10.58
N ILE A 85 4.88 4.44 -10.50
CA ILE A 85 5.22 5.76 -9.96
C ILE A 85 5.08 5.71 -8.45
N LEU A 86 6.09 6.19 -7.71
CA LEU A 86 5.99 6.37 -6.26
C LEU A 86 5.61 7.80 -5.93
N ARG A 87 4.64 7.99 -5.03
CA ARG A 87 4.22 9.30 -4.54
C ARG A 87 4.17 9.39 -3.03
N LYS A 88 4.15 10.60 -2.49
CA LYS A 88 3.97 10.87 -1.03
C LYS A 88 2.57 10.54 -0.53
N GLY A 89 1.57 10.47 -1.41
CA GLY A 89 0.19 10.22 -1.04
C GLY A 89 -0.60 9.39 -2.04
N VAL A 90 -1.84 9.09 -1.64
CA VAL A 90 -2.81 8.35 -2.46
C VAL A 90 -3.32 9.13 -3.67
N GLN A 91 -3.23 10.46 -3.64
CA GLN A 91 -3.74 11.30 -4.71
C GLN A 91 -2.81 11.27 -5.92
N ALA A 92 -3.38 11.18 -7.13
CA ALA A 92 -2.62 11.06 -8.37
C ALA A 92 -1.76 12.30 -8.68
N ASP A 93 -2.10 13.46 -8.12
CA ASP A 93 -1.36 14.72 -8.23
C ASP A 93 -0.34 14.93 -7.09
N SER A 94 -0.30 14.04 -6.10
CA SER A 94 0.64 14.15 -4.98
C SER A 94 2.10 14.03 -5.44
N GLU A 95 3.01 14.63 -4.68
CA GLU A 95 4.41 14.74 -5.09
C GLU A 95 5.05 13.38 -5.40
N ARG A 96 5.69 13.27 -6.57
CA ARG A 96 6.41 12.07 -7.00
C ARG A 96 7.74 11.96 -6.26
N ILE A 97 7.96 10.84 -5.58
CA ILE A 97 9.14 10.57 -4.75
C ILE A 97 10.05 9.47 -5.30
N GLY A 98 9.70 8.87 -6.43
CA GLY A 98 10.52 7.81 -7.00
C GLY A 98 9.81 6.93 -8.02
N THR A 99 10.34 5.71 -8.14
CA THR A 99 9.79 4.62 -8.95
C THR A 99 9.90 3.29 -8.22
N GLN A 100 8.94 2.42 -8.45
CA GLN A 100 8.96 1.03 -8.02
C GLN A 100 9.13 0.17 -9.26
N GLN A 101 10.24 -0.55 -9.35
CA GLN A 101 10.57 -1.38 -10.50
C GLN A 101 10.72 -2.83 -10.07
N GLY A 102 10.25 -3.76 -10.90
CA GLY A 102 10.37 -5.16 -10.57
C GLY A 102 9.46 -6.05 -11.39
N PHE A 103 9.17 -7.21 -10.83
CA PHE A 103 8.25 -8.15 -11.42
C PHE A 103 7.53 -8.97 -10.36
N VAL A 104 6.45 -9.61 -10.80
CA VAL A 104 5.76 -10.64 -10.04
C VAL A 104 5.62 -11.91 -10.86
N ALA A 105 5.61 -13.06 -10.17
CA ALA A 105 5.43 -14.37 -10.75
C ALA A 105 4.25 -15.08 -10.09
N VAL A 106 3.30 -15.56 -10.89
CA VAL A 106 2.12 -16.26 -10.40
C VAL A 106 2.47 -17.72 -10.05
N GLY A 107 2.16 -18.11 -8.83
CA GLY A 107 2.36 -19.44 -8.26
C GLY A 107 1.34 -20.46 -8.75
N ARG A 108 1.54 -21.72 -8.34
CA ARG A 108 0.86 -22.89 -8.94
C ARG A 108 -0.66 -22.85 -8.81
N ASP A 109 -1.15 -22.28 -7.71
CA ASP A 109 -2.58 -22.16 -7.42
C ASP A 109 -3.22 -20.91 -8.04
N GLY A 110 -2.45 -20.13 -8.81
CA GLY A 110 -2.90 -18.90 -9.45
C GLY A 110 -3.08 -17.71 -8.50
N LEU A 111 -2.84 -17.90 -7.20
CA LEU A 111 -3.23 -16.97 -6.15
C LEU A 111 -2.06 -16.57 -5.24
N ASP A 112 -1.09 -17.45 -5.05
CA ASP A 112 0.19 -17.10 -4.44
C ASP A 112 1.08 -16.41 -5.47
N VAL A 113 1.54 -15.19 -5.18
CA VAL A 113 2.28 -14.36 -6.14
C VAL A 113 3.61 -13.97 -5.55
N TYR A 114 4.70 -14.48 -6.10
CA TYR A 114 6.05 -14.04 -5.73
C TYR A 114 6.32 -12.64 -6.25
N ILE A 115 6.98 -11.81 -5.45
CA ILE A 115 7.38 -10.45 -5.82
C ILE A 115 8.89 -10.26 -5.69
N SER A 116 9.46 -9.48 -6.59
CA SER A 116 10.83 -8.97 -6.48
C SER A 116 10.86 -7.54 -6.99
N ILE A 117 11.08 -6.60 -6.09
CA ILE A 117 10.87 -5.16 -6.33
C ILE A 117 12.04 -4.35 -5.80
N VAL A 118 12.37 -3.27 -6.50
CA VAL A 118 13.29 -2.22 -6.07
C VAL A 118 12.57 -0.88 -6.07
N TYR A 119 12.65 -0.17 -4.95
CA TYR A 119 12.23 1.21 -4.82
C TYR A 119 13.43 2.10 -5.11
N HIS A 120 13.33 2.96 -6.11
CA HIS A 120 14.30 4.00 -6.43
C HIS A 120 13.77 5.34 -5.95
N LEU A 121 14.50 5.99 -5.05
CA LEU A 121 14.06 7.20 -4.39
C LEU A 121 14.75 8.43 -4.98
N ASN A 122 13.99 9.49 -5.24
CA ASN A 122 14.49 10.75 -5.80
C ASN A 122 14.69 11.81 -4.70
N GLU A 123 15.09 13.01 -5.07
CA GLU A 123 15.32 14.12 -4.14
C GLU A 123 14.11 14.46 -3.26
N ALA A 124 12.89 14.45 -3.82
CA ALA A 124 11.66 14.77 -3.09
C ALA A 124 11.38 13.79 -1.93
N SER A 125 11.98 12.59 -1.96
CA SER A 125 11.88 11.61 -0.87
C SER A 125 12.78 11.92 0.34
N GLY A 126 13.80 12.77 0.18
CA GLY A 126 14.91 12.93 1.14
C GLY A 126 16.04 11.89 1.01
N TYR A 127 15.85 10.85 0.19
CA TYR A 127 16.79 9.74 0.00
C TYR A 127 17.29 9.67 -1.45
N ASN A 128 17.66 10.82 -2.01
CA ASN A 128 18.01 10.95 -3.42
C ASN A 128 19.04 9.89 -3.86
N GLY A 129 18.73 9.17 -4.93
CA GLY A 129 19.60 8.14 -5.52
C GLY A 129 19.72 6.85 -4.71
N SER A 130 19.09 6.77 -3.54
CA SER A 130 19.09 5.56 -2.72
C SER A 130 18.07 4.55 -3.22
N THR A 131 18.32 3.27 -2.98
CA THR A 131 17.38 2.20 -3.34
C THR A 131 17.09 1.27 -2.18
N ILE A 132 15.92 0.64 -2.21
CA ILE A 132 15.54 -0.43 -1.29
C ILE A 132 15.00 -1.61 -2.09
N SER A 133 15.55 -2.79 -1.88
CA SER A 133 15.13 -4.02 -2.57
C SER A 133 14.32 -4.91 -1.64
N VAL A 134 13.18 -5.40 -2.11
CA VAL A 134 12.27 -6.27 -1.35
C VAL A 134 11.90 -7.52 -2.13
N GLN A 135 11.67 -8.60 -1.39
CA GLN A 135 11.16 -9.86 -1.91
C GLN A 135 10.13 -10.48 -0.96
N GLY A 136 9.21 -11.27 -1.50
CA GLY A 136 8.31 -12.12 -0.73
C GLY A 136 7.09 -12.53 -1.55
N HIS A 137 5.93 -12.69 -0.91
CA HIS A 137 4.74 -13.20 -1.58
C HIS A 137 3.47 -12.41 -1.22
N ILE A 138 2.55 -12.36 -2.17
CA ILE A 138 1.19 -11.82 -2.02
C ILE A 138 0.23 -13.01 -2.12
N ASP A 139 -0.63 -13.18 -1.12
CA ASP A 139 -1.79 -14.06 -1.24
C ASP A 139 -2.98 -13.30 -1.81
N ALA A 140 -3.28 -13.53 -3.09
CA ALA A 140 -4.38 -12.89 -3.79
C ALA A 140 -5.77 -13.32 -3.28
N ARG A 141 -5.87 -14.35 -2.41
CA ARG A 141 -7.12 -14.72 -1.72
C ARG A 141 -7.57 -13.72 -0.68
N THR A 142 -6.67 -12.84 -0.25
CA THR A 142 -6.98 -11.75 0.68
C THR A 142 -6.86 -10.41 -0.02
N PRO A 143 -7.79 -10.04 -0.93
CA PRO A 143 -7.80 -8.71 -1.54
C PRO A 143 -7.81 -7.65 -0.45
N GLY A 144 -6.79 -6.79 -0.45
CA GLY A 144 -6.65 -5.76 0.57
C GLY A 144 -6.02 -6.20 1.88
N GLY A 145 -5.35 -7.35 1.88
CA GLY A 145 -4.53 -7.81 2.99
C GLY A 145 -3.29 -6.94 3.22
N LEU A 146 -2.74 -7.05 4.42
CA LEU A 146 -1.42 -6.53 4.74
C LEU A 146 -0.37 -7.57 4.36
N HIS A 147 0.52 -7.23 3.43
CA HIS A 147 1.63 -8.09 3.06
C HIS A 147 2.94 -7.55 3.64
N THR A 148 3.75 -8.45 4.19
CA THR A 148 5.08 -8.11 4.71
C THR A 148 6.11 -8.74 3.80
N PHE A 149 7.08 -7.94 3.38
CA PHE A 149 8.15 -8.36 2.51
C PHE A 149 9.48 -8.23 3.23
N ALA A 150 10.39 -9.15 2.92
CA ALA A 150 11.75 -9.05 3.39
C ALA A 150 12.42 -7.90 2.64
N VAL A 151 13.06 -7.00 3.38
CA VAL A 151 14.06 -6.11 2.77
C VAL A 151 15.31 -6.93 2.59
N VAL A 152 15.69 -7.16 1.35
CA VAL A 152 16.84 -8.00 0.99
C VAL A 152 18.11 -7.19 0.75
N GLY A 153 18.00 -5.86 0.71
CA GLY A 153 19.13 -4.95 0.61
C GLY A 153 18.72 -3.52 0.29
N GLY A 154 19.73 -2.65 0.15
CA GLY A 154 19.57 -1.26 -0.25
C GLY A 154 20.90 -0.65 -0.68
N THR A 155 20.82 0.53 -1.31
CA THR A 155 21.98 1.32 -1.73
C THR A 155 21.87 2.75 -1.21
N GLY A 156 22.96 3.50 -1.31
CA GLY A 156 23.02 4.88 -0.81
C GLY A 156 22.82 4.90 0.71
N GLN A 157 21.82 5.65 1.17
CA GLN A 157 21.54 5.83 2.60
C GLN A 157 21.01 4.55 3.30
N PHE A 158 20.65 3.51 2.54
CA PHE A 158 20.20 2.22 3.09
C PHE A 158 21.26 1.12 3.03
N LEU A 159 22.51 1.46 2.74
CA LEU A 159 23.59 0.48 2.69
C LEU A 159 23.96 0.03 4.11
N GLY A 160 23.69 -1.23 4.44
CA GLY A 160 24.04 -1.83 5.74
C GLY A 160 23.07 -1.54 6.88
N GLU A 161 22.00 -0.77 6.62
CA GLU A 161 20.97 -0.45 7.61
C GLU A 161 19.87 -1.52 7.65
N PRO A 162 19.43 -1.99 8.84
CA PRO A 162 18.29 -2.88 8.96
C PRO A 162 16.98 -2.12 8.67
N VAL A 163 16.55 -2.14 7.42
CA VAL A 163 15.29 -1.54 6.98
C VAL A 163 14.16 -2.54 7.11
N ARG A 164 13.00 -2.10 7.60
CA ARG A 164 11.76 -2.90 7.61
C ARG A 164 10.72 -2.23 6.73
N ILE A 165 10.23 -2.95 5.73
CA ILE A 165 9.15 -2.48 4.84
C ILE A 165 7.88 -3.30 5.11
N THR A 166 6.74 -2.64 5.10
CA THR A 166 5.43 -3.30 5.20
C THR A 166 4.48 -2.69 4.16
N LEU A 167 3.89 -3.56 3.36
CA LEU A 167 3.11 -3.25 2.16
C LEU A 167 1.63 -3.64 2.36
N PRO A 168 0.77 -2.78 2.92
CA PRO A 168 -0.66 -2.90 2.74
C PRO A 168 -1.07 -2.81 1.27
N VAL A 169 -2.03 -3.64 0.91
CA VAL A 169 -2.88 -3.40 -0.25
C VAL A 169 -4.13 -2.74 0.32
N CYS A 170 -4.47 -1.53 -0.13
CA CYS A 170 -5.53 -0.75 0.51
C CYS A 170 -6.90 -1.03 -0.11
N PRO A 171 -7.85 -1.50 0.71
CA PRO A 171 -9.19 -0.95 0.76
C PRO A 171 -9.36 -0.38 2.17
N LEU A 172 -9.57 0.95 2.24
CA LEU A 172 -9.85 1.73 3.44
C LEU A 172 -10.33 0.92 4.67
N ARG A 173 -9.40 0.51 5.56
CA ARG A 173 -9.66 0.33 7.00
C ARG A 173 -8.37 0.08 7.78
N ARG A 174 -8.11 0.97 8.76
CA ARG A 174 -6.98 0.91 9.69
C ARG A 174 -7.36 0.12 10.96
N THR A 175 -6.46 -0.73 11.43
CA THR A 175 -6.30 -1.06 12.87
C THR A 175 -4.83 -1.32 13.18
N GLY A 176 -4.18 -0.46 13.98
CA GLY A 176 -2.92 -0.76 14.67
C GLY A 176 -1.67 0.05 14.25
N PRO A 177 -0.64 0.11 15.12
CA PRO A 177 0.61 0.85 14.89
C PRO A 177 1.58 -0.02 14.05
N THR A 178 1.36 -0.06 12.74
CA THR A 178 2.20 -0.80 11.80
C THR A 178 2.31 0.01 10.49
N LEU A 179 3.54 0.13 9.98
CA LEU A 179 3.88 0.87 8.77
C LEU A 179 3.04 0.40 7.56
N SER A 180 2.53 1.36 6.79
CA SER A 180 1.52 1.13 5.77
C SER A 180 1.83 1.84 4.45
N ILE A 181 2.27 1.13 3.43
CA ILE A 181 2.19 1.49 1.99
C ILE A 181 0.78 1.21 1.45
N CYS A 182 0.18 2.08 0.65
CA CYS A 182 -1.01 1.72 -0.14
C CYS A 182 -0.59 1.47 -1.59
N THR A 183 -1.06 0.37 -2.15
CA THR A 183 -1.09 0.12 -3.60
C THR A 183 -2.50 0.49 -4.09
N LEU A 184 -2.60 1.37 -5.09
CA LEU A 184 -3.84 1.71 -5.82
C LEU A 184 -3.75 1.13 -7.23
#